data_AF-A0A661HAF1-F1
#
_entry.id   AF-A0A661HAF1-F1
#
_cell.length_a   1.000
_cell.length_b   1.000
_cell.length_c   1.000
_cell.angle_alpha   90.00
_cell.angle_beta   90.00
_cell.angle_gamma   90.00
#
_symmetry.space_group_name_H-M   'P 1'
#
loop_
_entity.id
_entity.type
_entity.pdbx_description
1 polymer ?
#
loop_
_entity_poly.entity_id
_entity_poly.type
_entity_poly.pdbx_seq_one_letter_code
_entity_poly.pdbx_strand_id
1 'polypeptide(L)' 'MDRIEKLKNDVYSFEELDTLEKNATQLADRETLGLIAISRASKTAKGEKPKKANSGDETARARRDRNRRG' A
#
# COMPACT_ATOMS: atom_id res chain seq x y z
N MET A 1 -11.04 17.30 6.42
CA MET A 1 -11.37 16.27 5.41
C MET A 1 -11.34 14.91 6.06
N ASP A 2 -12.46 14.21 6.01
CA ASP A 2 -12.63 12.88 6.56
C ASP A 2 -11.92 11.81 5.71
N ARG A 3 -11.71 10.63 6.29
CA ARG A 3 -11.08 9.47 5.62
C ARG A 3 -11.77 9.12 4.30
N ILE A 4 -13.10 9.15 4.29
CA ILE A 4 -13.92 8.88 3.10
C ILE A 4 -13.70 9.94 2.02
N GLU A 5 -13.65 11.22 2.40
CA GLU A 5 -13.41 12.32 1.45
C GLU A 5 -12.02 12.22 0.84
N LYS A 6 -11.00 11.88 1.63
CA LYS A 6 -9.63 11.66 1.13
C LYS A 6 -9.56 10.49 0.14
N LEU A 7 -10.27 9.39 0.39
CA LEU A 7 -10.36 8.25 -0.53
C LEU A 7 -11.06 8.63 -1.84
N LYS A 8 -12.17 9.38 -1.77
CA LYS A 8 -12.89 9.86 -2.95
C LYS A 8 -12.06 10.83 -3.80
N ASN A 9 -11.26 11.67 -3.15
CA ASN A 9 -10.39 12.64 -3.82
C ASN A 9 -9.03 12.06 -4.22
N ASP A 10 -8.82 10.75 -4.06
CA ASP A 10 -7.61 10.04 -4.48
C ASP A 10 -6.31 10.60 -3.84
N VAL A 11 -6.44 11.13 -2.63
CA VAL A 11 -5.38 11.86 -1.91
C VAL A 11 -4.33 10.92 -1.33
N TYR A 12 -4.73 9.71 -0.94
CA TYR A 12 -3.82 8.77 -0.28
C TYR A 12 -2.76 8.23 -1.24
N SER A 13 -1.54 8.07 -0.76
CA SER A 13 -0.50 7.33 -1.47
C SER A 13 -0.76 5.83 -1.46
N PHE A 14 -0.11 5.06 -2.33
CA PHE A 14 -0.24 3.59 -2.37
C PHE A 14 0.12 2.94 -1.02
N GLU A 15 1.17 3.40 -0.33
CA GLU A 15 1.58 2.87 0.98
C GLU A 15 0.51 3.12 2.06
N GLU A 16 -0.14 4.29 2.01
CA GLU A 16 -1.26 4.61 2.90
C GLU A 16 -2.49 3.76 2.56
N LEU A 17 -2.80 3.55 1.28
CA LEU A 17 -3.88 2.67 0.84
C LEU A 17 -3.66 1.21 1.30
N ASP A 18 -2.43 0.69 1.23
CA ASP A 18 -2.07 -0.64 1.74
C ASP A 18 -2.30 -0.75 3.26
N THR A 19 -1.91 0.28 4.00
CA THR A 19 -2.08 0.33 5.45
C THR A 19 -3.56 0.43 5.82
N LEU A 20 -4.31 1.27 5.11
CA LEU A 20 -5.75 1.44 5.30
C LEU A 20 -6.54 0.19 4.94
N GLU A 21 -6.11 -0.57 3.93
CA GLU A 21 -6.72 -1.83 3.53
C GLU A 21 -6.58 -2.89 4.62
N LYS A 22 -5.39 -3.02 5.21
CA LYS A 22 -5.16 -3.95 6.33
C LYS A 22 -6.07 -3.62 7.51
N ASN A 23 -6.17 -2.33 7.87
CA ASN A 23 -7.02 -1.89 8.96
C ASN A 23 -8.51 -2.11 8.65
N ALA A 24 -8.96 -1.78 7.43
CA ALA A 24 -10.34 -1.98 7.01
C ALA A 24 -10.70 -3.47 6.95
N THR A 25 -9.77 -4.33 6.54
CA THR A 25 -9.93 -5.79 6.55
C THR A 25 -10.12 -6.32 7.97
N GLN A 26 -9.30 -5.85 8.92
CA GLN A 26 -9.40 -6.24 10.34
C GLN A 26 -10.74 -5.83 10.96
N LEU A 27 -11.26 -4.66 10.56
CA LEU A 27 -12.54 -4.12 11.05
C LEU A 27 -13.75 -4.59 10.23
N ALA A 28 -13.56 -5.43 9.20
CA ALA A 28 -14.58 -5.83 8.24
C ALA A 28 -15.34 -4.64 7.60
N ASP A 29 -14.66 -3.49 7.45
CA ASP A 29 -15.18 -2.25 6.90
C ASP A 29 -15.25 -2.32 5.37
N ARG A 30 -16.35 -2.89 4.87
CA ARG A 30 -16.57 -3.13 3.44
C ARG A 30 -16.67 -1.84 2.63
N GLU A 31 -17.22 -0.78 3.20
CA GLU A 31 -17.36 0.51 2.52
C GLU A 31 -15.99 1.09 2.21
N THR A 32 -15.10 1.10 3.21
CA THR A 32 -13.75 1.60 2.99
C THR A 32 -12.95 0.68 2.05
N LEU A 33 -13.09 -0.64 2.15
CA LEU A 33 -12.44 -1.56 1.21
C LEU A 33 -12.83 -1.28 -0.25
N GLY A 34 -14.11 -1.00 -0.50
CA GLY A 34 -14.59 -0.61 -1.82
C GLY A 34 -13.96 0.69 -2.33
N LEU A 35 -13.89 1.71 -1.47
CA LEU A 35 -13.28 3.00 -1.81
C LEU A 35 -11.77 2.89 -2.07
N ILE A 36 -11.06 2.05 -1.31
CA ILE A 36 -9.62 1.78 -1.52
C ILE A 36 -9.39 1.13 -2.88
N ALA A 37 -10.22 0.15 -3.26
CA ALA A 37 -10.11 -0.51 -4.56
C ALA A 37 -10.31 0.48 -5.72
N ILE A 38 -11.28 1.39 -5.60
CA ILE A 38 -11.54 2.44 -6.60
C ILE A 38 -10.35 3.41 -6.69
N SER A 39 -9.81 3.87 -5.56
CA SER A 39 -8.66 4.77 -5.53
C SER A 39 -7.42 4.11 -6.15
N ARG A 40 -7.14 2.83 -5.83
CA ARG A 40 -6.05 2.07 -6.48
C ARG A 40 -6.23 1.95 -7.99
N ALA A 41 -7.45 1.66 -8.44
CA ALA A 41 -7.74 1.56 -9.88
C ALA A 41 -7.56 2.92 -10.57
N SER A 42 -8.03 4.01 -9.96
CA SER A 42 -7.84 5.39 -10.43
C SER A 42 -6.36 5.75 -10.57
N LYS A 43 -5.56 5.50 -9.52
CA LYS A 43 -4.11 5.78 -9.54
C LYS A 43 -3.37 4.97 -10.60
N THR A 44 -3.70 3.70 -10.71
CA THR A 44 -3.14 2.82 -11.74
C THR A 44 -3.49 3.33 -13.14
N ALA A 45 -4.73 3.79 -13.36
CA ALA A 45 -5.18 4.38 -14.62
C ALA A 45 -4.49 5.72 -14.93
N LYS A 46 -4.18 6.52 -13.90
CA LYS A 46 -3.39 7.75 -14.01
C LYS A 46 -1.90 7.49 -14.24
N GLY A 47 -1.45 6.24 -14.25
CA GLY A 47 -0.04 5.86 -14.41
C GLY A 47 0.81 6.02 -13.16
N GLU A 48 0.21 6.33 -12.01
CA GLU A 48 0.88 6.25 -10.72
C GLU A 48 1.16 4.78 -10.43
N LYS A 49 2.43 4.43 -10.31
CA LYS A 49 2.85 3.10 -9.87
C LYS A 49 3.08 3.16 -8.38
N PRO A 50 2.70 2.12 -7.60
CA PRO A 50 3.20 1.98 -6.24
C PRO A 50 4.71 2.08 -6.31
N LYS A 51 5.32 2.81 -5.36
CA LYS A 51 6.77 2.82 -5.22
C LYS A 51 7.20 1.37 -5.24
N LYS A 52 7.98 0.97 -6.25
CA LYS A 52 8.70 -0.30 -6.20
C LYS A 52 9.41 -0.25 -4.86
N ALA A 53 9.03 -1.11 -3.92
CA ALA A 53 9.83 -1.36 -2.74
C ALA A 53 11.22 -1.63 -3.29
N ASN A 54 12.13 -0.65 -3.15
CA ASN A 54 13.45 -0.73 -3.75
C ASN A 54 14.02 -2.05 -3.27
N SER A 55 14.12 -3.00 -4.19
CA SER A 55 14.65 -4.33 -3.96
C SER A 55 16.17 -4.21 -3.87
N GLY A 56 16.60 -3.40 -2.93
CA GLY A 56 17.97 -2.97 -2.69
C GLY A 56 18.28 -2.84 -1.21
N ASP A 57 17.27 -2.80 -0.33
CA ASP A 57 17.49 -3.05 1.08
C ASP A 57 17.40 -4.55 1.32
N GLU A 58 18.56 -5.19 1.37
CA GLU A 58 18.66 -6.59 1.76
C GLU A 58 17.84 -6.81 3.03
N THR A 59 16.82 -7.66 2.93
CA THR A 59 16.08 -8.11 4.11
C THR A 59 17.09 -8.63 5.13
N ALA A 60 16.79 -8.48 6.43
CA ALA A 60 17.67 -8.99 7.49
C ALA A 60 17.98 -10.52 7.36
N ARG A 61 17.19 -11.24 6.57
CA ARG A 61 17.45 -12.62 6.16
C ARG A 61 18.53 -12.73 5.08
N ALA A 62 18.46 -11.91 4.03
CA ALA A 62 19.48 -11.83 2.99
C ALA A 62 20.86 -11.44 3.54
N ARG A 63 20.92 -10.47 4.49
CA ARG A 63 22.16 -10.10 5.18
C ARG A 63 22.79 -11.27 5.96
N ARG A 64 21.95 -12.09 6.61
CA ARG A 64 22.41 -13.27 7.37
C ARG A 64 22.92 -14.40 6.47
N ASP A 65 22.27 -14.64 5.35
CA ASP A 65 22.68 -15.70 4.42
C ASP A 65 24.02 -15.36 3.73
N ARG A 66 24.29 -14.08 3.47
CA ARG A 66 25.60 -13.62 2.99
C ARG A 66 26.72 -13.92 4.00
N ASN A 67 26.52 -13.56 5.27
CA ASN A 67 27.52 -13.78 6.33
C ASN A 67 27.80 -15.26 6.65
N ARG A 68 26.92 -16.19 6.26
CA ARG A 68 27.15 -17.64 6.45
C ARG A 68 27.86 -18.31 5.28
N ARG A 69 27.95 -17.64 4.13
CA ARG A 69 28.57 -18.18 2.90
C ARG A 69 29.92 -17.55 2.56
N GLY A 70 30.38 -16.59 3.36
CA GLY A 70 31.78 -16.11 3.38
C GLY A 70 32.53 -16.72 4.54
#